data_AF-A0A108UAD1-F1
#
_entry.id   AF-A0A108UAD1-F1
#
_cell.length_a   1.000
_cell.length_b   1.000
_cell.length_c   1.000
_cell.angle_alpha   90.00
_cell.angle_beta   90.00
_cell.angle_gamma   90.00
#
_symmetry.space_group_name_H-M   'P 1'
#
loop_
_entity.id
_entity.type
_entity.pdbx_description
1 polymer ?
#
loop_
_entity_poly.entity_id
_entity_poly.type
_entity_poly.pdbx_seq_one_letter_code
_entity_poly.pdbx_strand_id
1 'polypeptide(L)'
;MQGLRLRVLCVLALLCGAGAAVRMPLANAAEVEGRDATTTTLYKGRVGERAVTLYLKSEPAPCGGDRRLISAIYRYDGVSKWLLLQATDDRKGHLALVESGLGTGVTGAMMLVDKGGTLKGKWISPDGERLLPVQLSKTAMGKAERDKLDDQLERTVYENNDC
;
A
#
# COMPACT_ATOMS: atom_id res chain seq x y z
N MET A 1 -31.14 70.18 8.48
CA MET A 1 -31.70 69.70 7.20
C MET A 1 -32.06 68.23 7.37
N GLN A 2 -33.36 67.91 7.25
CA GLN A 2 -34.06 66.62 7.07
C GLN A 2 -33.40 65.34 7.65
N GLY A 3 -33.96 64.55 8.57
CA GLY A 3 -35.35 64.41 9.04
C GLY A 3 -35.90 63.01 8.74
N LEU A 4 -35.68 62.05 9.66
CA LEU A 4 -36.69 61.11 10.22
C LEU A 4 -37.55 60.22 9.25
N ARG A 5 -37.48 58.88 9.36
CA ARG A 5 -38.51 58.02 10.00
C ARG A 5 -38.39 56.51 9.72
N LEU A 6 -38.78 55.80 10.77
CA LEU A 6 -38.93 54.37 11.04
C LEU A 6 -40.21 53.79 10.37
N ARG A 7 -40.21 52.52 9.92
CA ARG A 7 -41.15 51.43 10.33
C ARG A 7 -41.30 50.28 9.30
N VAL A 8 -41.02 49.08 9.83
CA VAL A 8 -41.61 47.73 9.65
C VAL A 8 -42.96 47.64 8.90
N LEU A 9 -43.10 46.73 7.91
CA LEU A 9 -44.01 45.54 7.94
C LEU A 9 -43.96 44.70 6.63
N CYS A 10 -43.67 43.41 6.82
CA CYS A 10 -44.32 42.19 6.28
C CYS A 10 -45.10 42.26 4.96
N VAL A 11 -44.87 41.32 4.02
CA VAL A 11 -45.89 40.38 3.47
C VAL A 11 -45.19 39.21 2.74
N LEU A 12 -45.68 38.01 3.06
CA LEU A 12 -45.42 36.70 2.44
C LEU A 12 -45.56 36.70 0.90
N ALA A 13 -44.69 35.95 0.23
CA ALA A 13 -44.99 35.36 -1.08
C ALA A 13 -44.71 33.86 -1.05
N LEU A 14 -45.77 33.08 -1.30
CA LEU A 14 -45.79 31.63 -1.51
C LEU A 14 -44.82 31.20 -2.61
N LEU A 15 -44.09 30.12 -2.38
CA LEU A 15 -43.51 29.31 -3.45
C LEU A 15 -44.07 27.89 -3.37
N CYS A 16 -45.04 27.65 -4.24
CA CYS A 16 -45.41 26.32 -4.71
C CYS A 16 -44.34 25.92 -5.75
N GLY A 17 -43.77 24.71 -5.64
CA GLY A 17 -42.74 24.27 -6.59
C GLY A 17 -42.30 22.83 -6.38
N ALA A 18 -42.90 21.96 -7.20
CA ALA A 18 -42.46 20.66 -7.72
C ALA A 18 -41.21 19.97 -7.12
N GLY A 19 -41.38 18.67 -6.87
CA GLY A 19 -40.36 17.78 -6.34
C GLY A 19 -39.07 17.73 -7.16
N ALA A 20 -37.97 17.66 -6.43
CA ALA A 20 -36.72 17.08 -6.89
C ALA A 20 -36.34 16.03 -5.84
N ALA A 21 -36.55 14.75 -6.15
CA ALA A 21 -35.91 13.66 -5.44
C ALA A 21 -34.40 13.86 -5.62
N VAL A 22 -33.73 14.36 -4.57
CA VAL A 22 -32.28 14.43 -4.52
C VAL A 22 -31.79 12.99 -4.52
N ARG A 23 -31.47 12.51 -5.72
CA ARG A 23 -30.78 11.25 -5.94
C ARG A 23 -29.37 11.46 -5.40
N MET A 24 -29.18 11.13 -4.12
CA MET A 24 -27.85 11.07 -3.53
C MET A 24 -26.98 10.19 -4.42
N PRO A 25 -25.79 10.65 -4.85
CA PRO A 25 -24.86 9.74 -5.49
C PRO A 25 -24.52 8.66 -4.47
N LEU A 26 -24.75 7.40 -4.84
CA LEU A 26 -24.18 6.24 -4.17
C LEU A 26 -22.67 6.47 -4.15
N ALA A 27 -22.17 6.95 -3.01
CA ALA A 27 -20.75 7.03 -2.76
C ALA A 27 -20.22 5.60 -2.89
N ASN A 28 -19.32 5.40 -3.86
CA ASN A 28 -18.53 4.19 -3.96
C ASN A 28 -17.98 3.86 -2.57
N ALA A 29 -18.21 2.62 -2.13
CA ALA A 29 -17.52 2.05 -0.99
C ALA A 29 -16.02 1.98 -1.34
N ALA A 30 -15.32 3.09 -1.13
CA ALA A 30 -13.88 3.06 -0.93
C ALA A 30 -13.68 2.34 0.41
N GLU A 31 -13.01 1.20 0.37
CA GLU A 31 -12.56 0.49 1.57
C GLU A 31 -11.77 1.47 2.44
N VAL A 32 -12.37 1.86 3.57
CA VAL A 32 -11.63 2.49 4.65
C VAL A 32 -10.86 1.34 5.31
N GLU A 33 -9.65 1.06 4.81
CA GLU A 33 -8.72 0.19 5.51
C GLU A 33 -8.45 0.82 6.88
N GLY A 34 -9.06 0.26 7.92
CA GLY A 34 -8.90 0.72 9.29
C GLY A 34 -7.46 0.54 9.76
N ARG A 35 -6.99 1.41 10.66
CA ARG A 35 -5.64 1.33 11.25
C ARG A 35 -5.33 -0.04 11.86
N ASP A 36 -6.37 -0.77 12.28
CA ASP A 36 -6.26 -2.06 12.96
C ASP A 36 -6.43 -3.28 12.03
N ALA A 37 -6.63 -3.06 10.73
CA ALA A 37 -6.81 -4.17 9.78
C ALA A 37 -5.46 -4.65 9.23
N THR A 38 -5.29 -5.96 9.10
CA THR A 38 -4.21 -6.54 8.28
C THR A 38 -4.50 -6.27 6.80
N THR A 39 -3.52 -5.74 6.08
CA THR A 39 -3.64 -5.45 4.65
C THR A 39 -2.62 -6.26 3.87
N THR A 40 -3.00 -6.77 2.71
CA THR A 40 -2.06 -7.43 1.81
C THR A 40 -2.12 -6.84 0.42
N THR A 41 -0.94 -6.60 -0.17
CA THR A 41 -0.79 -5.94 -1.45
C THR A 41 0.16 -6.71 -2.34
N LEU A 42 -0.30 -7.00 -3.56
CA LEU A 42 0.49 -7.59 -4.62
C LEU A 42 1.01 -6.49 -5.54
N TYR A 43 2.30 -6.51 -5.83
CA TYR A 43 2.98 -5.63 -6.76
C TYR A 43 3.64 -6.47 -7.86
N LYS A 44 3.54 -5.99 -9.10
CA LYS A 44 4.26 -6.54 -10.25
C LYS A 44 4.97 -5.42 -10.98
N GLY A 45 6.11 -5.73 -11.60
CA GLY A 45 6.88 -4.73 -12.33
C GLY A 45 8.27 -5.22 -12.68
N ARG A 46 9.26 -4.34 -12.58
CA ARG A 46 10.64 -4.68 -12.92
C ARG A 46 11.68 -4.16 -11.92
N VAL A 47 12.79 -4.89 -11.85
CA VAL A 47 14.08 -4.46 -11.30
C VAL A 47 15.11 -4.53 -12.42
N GLY A 48 15.57 -3.38 -12.88
CA GLY A 48 16.26 -3.27 -14.17
C GLY A 48 15.40 -3.86 -15.28
N GLU A 49 15.97 -4.78 -16.05
CA GLU A 49 15.27 -5.47 -17.14
C GLU A 49 14.49 -6.70 -16.69
N ARG A 50 14.52 -7.10 -15.41
CA ARG A 50 13.92 -8.36 -14.96
C ARG A 50 12.52 -8.14 -14.42
N ALA A 51 11.57 -8.95 -14.86
CA ALA A 51 10.21 -8.95 -14.31
C ALA A 51 10.21 -9.55 -12.90
N VAL A 52 9.41 -8.96 -12.02
CA VAL A 52 9.36 -9.33 -10.61
C VAL A 52 7.94 -9.29 -10.06
N THR A 53 7.71 -10.13 -9.05
CA THR A 53 6.51 -10.11 -8.21
C THR A 53 6.91 -9.88 -6.76
N LEU A 54 6.24 -8.93 -6.10
CA LEU A 54 6.41 -8.61 -4.68
C LEU A 54 5.05 -8.74 -3.98
N TYR A 55 5.00 -9.49 -2.89
CA TYR A 55 3.85 -9.59 -2.01
C TYR A 55 4.19 -8.98 -0.65
N LEU A 56 3.38 -8.03 -0.18
CA LEU A 56 3.52 -7.40 1.13
C LEU A 56 2.30 -7.72 1.99
N LYS A 57 2.54 -8.12 3.23
CA LYS A 57 1.55 -8.23 4.30
C LYS A 57 1.90 -7.21 5.38
N SER A 58 0.95 -6.34 5.71
CA SER A 58 1.12 -5.28 6.70
C SER A 58 0.14 -5.47 7.85
N GLU A 59 0.66 -5.66 9.05
CA GLU A 59 -0.11 -6.01 10.24
C GLU A 59 0.07 -4.93 11.31
N PRO A 60 -0.94 -4.66 12.15
CA PRO A 60 -0.77 -3.80 13.31
C PRO A 60 0.32 -4.34 14.24
N ALA A 61 1.14 -3.46 14.82
CA ALA A 61 2.13 -3.90 15.81
C ALA A 61 1.43 -4.44 17.07
N PRO A 62 1.87 -5.58 17.63
CA PRO A 62 1.23 -6.22 18.79
C PRO A 62 1.35 -5.41 20.08
N CYS A 63 2.33 -4.51 20.16
CA CYS A 63 2.55 -3.60 21.29
C CYS A 63 1.82 -2.25 21.17
N GLY A 64 0.95 -2.10 20.16
CA GLY A 64 0.18 -0.87 19.93
C GLY A 64 0.97 0.25 19.23
N GLY A 65 0.28 1.36 18.97
CA GLY A 65 0.80 2.52 18.24
C GLY A 65 0.58 2.45 16.72
N ASP A 66 1.04 3.48 16.01
CA ASP A 66 0.85 3.58 14.55
C ASP A 66 1.87 2.77 13.74
N ARG A 67 2.72 1.96 14.40
CA ARG A 67 3.72 1.14 13.73
C ARG A 67 3.06 -0.09 13.15
N ARG A 68 3.48 -0.46 11.94
CA ARG A 68 3.07 -1.70 11.28
C ARG A 68 4.24 -2.67 11.20
N LEU A 69 3.94 -3.96 11.30
CA LEU A 69 4.84 -5.04 10.95
C LEU A 69 4.66 -5.33 9.47
N ILE A 70 5.74 -5.29 8.70
CA ILE A 70 5.71 -5.57 7.27
C ILE A 70 6.44 -6.89 7.04
N SER A 71 5.70 -7.88 6.55
CA SER A 71 6.21 -9.16 6.09
C SER A 71 6.14 -9.21 4.58
N ALA A 72 7.18 -9.70 3.93
CA ALA A 72 7.33 -9.51 2.49
C ALA A 72 8.07 -10.67 1.82
N ILE A 73 7.55 -11.12 0.68
CA ILE A 73 8.23 -12.06 -0.21
C ILE A 73 8.33 -11.50 -1.61
N TYR A 74 9.43 -11.82 -2.27
CA TYR A 74 9.78 -11.29 -3.58
C TYR A 74 10.38 -12.36 -4.46
N ARG A 75 10.18 -12.26 -5.78
CA ARG A 75 10.86 -13.13 -6.75
C ARG A 75 11.12 -12.42 -8.06
N TYR A 76 12.14 -12.89 -8.76
CA TYR A 76 12.32 -12.68 -10.18
C TYR A 76 11.50 -13.72 -10.93
N ASP A 77 10.53 -13.25 -11.72
CA ASP A 77 9.58 -14.13 -12.39
C ASP A 77 10.29 -15.07 -13.38
N GLY A 78 9.95 -16.36 -13.30
CA GLY A 78 10.51 -17.41 -14.16
C GLY A 78 11.94 -17.85 -13.83
N VAL A 79 12.60 -17.24 -12.84
CA VAL A 79 14.04 -17.49 -12.57
C VAL A 79 14.33 -17.83 -11.11
N SER A 80 13.70 -17.16 -10.13
CA SER A 80 14.03 -17.38 -8.72
C SER A 80 12.91 -18.09 -7.96
N LYS A 81 13.30 -18.77 -6.88
CA LYS A 81 12.39 -19.07 -5.76
C LYS A 81 11.93 -17.75 -5.11
N TRP A 82 10.93 -17.85 -4.24
CA TRP A 82 10.56 -16.74 -3.37
C TRP A 82 11.67 -16.46 -2.36
N LEU A 83 11.98 -15.18 -2.20
CA LEU A 83 12.95 -14.65 -1.26
C LEU A 83 12.19 -13.93 -0.15
N LEU A 84 12.53 -14.22 1.10
CA LEU A 84 12.04 -13.44 2.23
C LEU A 84 12.74 -12.08 2.25
N LEU A 85 11.98 -11.03 2.54
CA LEU A 85 12.49 -9.68 2.70
C LEU A 85 12.33 -9.21 4.14
N GLN A 86 13.39 -8.62 4.68
CA GLN A 86 13.29 -7.81 5.90
C GLN A 86 12.80 -6.42 5.49
N ALA A 87 11.60 -6.05 5.93
CA ALA A 87 10.92 -4.83 5.48
C ALA A 87 10.73 -3.83 6.63
N THR A 88 11.02 -2.56 6.36
CA THR A 88 10.76 -1.45 7.28
C THR A 88 10.38 -0.19 6.51
N ASP A 89 9.51 0.63 7.09
CA ASP A 89 9.12 1.93 6.55
C ASP A 89 9.52 3.08 7.48
N ASP A 90 9.55 4.30 6.96
CA ASP A 90 9.81 5.52 7.73
C ASP A 90 8.54 6.32 8.07
N ARG A 91 7.36 5.77 7.80
CA ARG A 91 6.03 6.39 7.89
C ARG A 91 5.80 7.60 6.98
N LYS A 92 6.70 7.86 6.04
CA LYS A 92 6.59 8.92 5.03
C LYS A 92 6.39 8.35 3.62
N GLY A 93 6.11 7.05 3.53
CA GLY A 93 5.98 6.32 2.28
C GLY A 93 7.32 5.83 1.72
N HIS A 94 8.42 5.89 2.49
CA HIS A 94 9.66 5.23 2.10
C HIS A 94 9.73 3.84 2.72
N LEU A 95 10.14 2.86 1.91
CA LEU A 95 10.23 1.46 2.27
C LEU A 95 11.64 0.95 1.98
N ALA A 96 12.28 0.36 2.98
CA ALA A 96 13.53 -0.37 2.84
C ALA A 96 13.23 -1.88 2.92
N LEU A 97 13.62 -2.62 1.88
CA LEU A 97 13.43 -4.06 1.77
C LEU A 97 14.78 -4.72 1.57
N VAL A 98 15.23 -5.56 2.50
CA VAL A 98 16.51 -6.26 2.39
C VAL A 98 16.26 -7.72 2.04
N GLU A 99 16.85 -8.19 0.94
CA GLU A 99 16.75 -9.57 0.48
C GLU A 99 17.57 -10.48 1.40
N SER A 100 16.89 -11.42 2.06
CA SER A 100 17.53 -12.45 2.87
C SER A 100 17.62 -13.75 2.07
N GLY A 101 18.83 -14.10 1.63
CA GLY A 101 19.11 -15.37 0.98
C GLY A 101 19.36 -16.47 2.01
N LEU A 102 18.63 -17.58 1.91
CA LEU A 102 18.87 -18.81 2.67
C LEU A 102 20.36 -19.17 2.62
N GLY A 103 21.02 -19.19 3.79
CA GLY A 103 22.43 -19.58 3.94
C GLY A 103 23.48 -18.68 3.27
N THR A 104 23.08 -17.61 2.58
CA THR A 104 23.97 -16.76 1.76
C THR A 104 24.04 -15.31 2.24
N GLY A 105 23.20 -14.93 3.21
CA GLY A 105 23.19 -13.59 3.78
C GLY A 105 22.40 -12.60 2.91
N VAL A 106 22.84 -11.33 2.93
CA VAL A 106 22.18 -10.25 2.16
C VAL A 106 22.56 -10.37 0.68
N THR A 107 21.56 -10.50 -0.18
CA THR A 107 21.77 -10.61 -1.64
C THR A 107 21.43 -9.33 -2.40
N GLY A 108 20.78 -8.39 -1.74
CA GLY A 108 20.48 -7.05 -2.25
C GLY A 108 19.53 -6.31 -1.31
N ALA A 109 19.33 -5.02 -1.58
CA ALA A 109 18.35 -4.20 -0.86
C ALA A 109 17.61 -3.26 -1.83
N MET A 110 16.32 -3.05 -1.61
CA MET A 110 15.52 -2.07 -2.32
C MET A 110 15.17 -0.90 -1.41
N MET A 111 15.44 0.30 -1.88
CA MET A 111 15.01 1.55 -1.27
C MET A 111 13.94 2.16 -2.16
N LEU A 112 12.68 2.11 -1.71
CA LEU A 112 11.49 2.41 -2.51
C LEU A 112 10.69 3.56 -1.90
N VAL A 113 9.97 4.27 -2.76
CA VAL A 113 8.99 5.29 -2.41
C VAL A 113 7.63 4.85 -2.94
N ASP A 114 6.63 4.75 -2.08
CA ASP A 114 5.24 4.56 -2.47
C ASP A 114 4.62 5.88 -2.90
N LYS A 115 4.08 5.90 -4.11
CA LYS A 115 3.32 7.01 -4.69
C LYS A 115 1.97 6.51 -5.18
N GLY A 116 1.06 6.25 -4.23
CA GLY A 116 -0.33 5.92 -4.53
C GLY A 116 -0.48 4.57 -5.23
N GLY A 117 0.18 3.53 -4.73
CA GLY A 117 0.10 2.18 -5.30
C GLY A 117 1.15 1.91 -6.38
N THR A 118 2.15 2.79 -6.51
CA THR A 118 3.35 2.52 -7.32
C THR A 118 4.58 2.66 -6.44
N LEU A 119 5.40 1.61 -6.38
CA LEU A 119 6.69 1.64 -5.71
C LEU A 119 7.78 1.97 -6.73
N LYS A 120 8.54 3.03 -6.49
CA LYS A 120 9.69 3.41 -7.34
C LYS A 120 10.93 3.62 -6.50
N GLY A 121 12.09 3.23 -7.04
CA GLY A 121 13.34 3.44 -6.32
C GLY A 121 14.51 2.71 -6.95
N LYS A 122 15.41 2.21 -6.11
CA LYS A 122 16.61 1.49 -6.54
C LYS A 122 16.76 0.18 -5.78
N TRP A 123 17.17 -0.85 -6.50
CA TRP A 123 17.78 -2.04 -5.95
C TRP A 123 19.29 -1.81 -5.90
N ILE A 124 19.93 -2.24 -4.82
CA ILE A 124 21.32 -2.00 -4.47
C ILE A 124 21.97 -3.36 -4.22
N SER A 125 23.09 -3.64 -4.89
CA SER A 125 23.87 -4.85 -4.61
C SER A 125 24.47 -4.84 -3.20
N PRO A 126 24.86 -6.01 -2.66
CA PRO A 126 25.45 -6.08 -1.32
C PRO A 126 26.71 -5.24 -1.12
N ASP A 127 27.49 -5.03 -2.18
CA ASP A 127 28.69 -4.17 -2.22
C ASP A 127 28.39 -2.69 -2.48
N GLY A 128 27.14 -2.35 -2.81
CA GLY A 128 26.70 -0.99 -3.15
C GLY A 128 27.10 -0.51 -4.56
N GLU A 129 27.87 -1.27 -5.33
CA GLU A 129 28.40 -0.83 -6.63
C GLU A 129 27.32 -0.80 -7.72
N ARG A 130 26.37 -1.74 -7.67
CA ARG A 130 25.33 -1.88 -8.68
C ARG A 130 24.00 -1.33 -8.17
N LEU A 131 23.48 -0.37 -8.92
CA LEU A 131 22.17 0.23 -8.71
C LEU A 131 21.26 -0.07 -9.90
N LEU A 132 20.13 -0.73 -9.66
CA LEU A 132 19.13 -1.02 -10.69
C LEU A 132 17.84 -0.24 -10.41
N PRO A 133 17.21 0.36 -11.43
CA PRO A 133 15.92 1.03 -11.24
C PRO A 133 14.84 0.02 -10.87
N VAL A 134 13.97 0.39 -9.93
CA VAL A 134 12.81 -0.41 -9.51
C VAL A 134 11.55 0.35 -9.83
N GLN A 135 10.59 -0.33 -10.46
CA GLN A 135 9.27 0.20 -10.73
C GLN A 135 8.23 -0.91 -10.64
N LEU A 136 7.38 -0.84 -9.62
CA LEU A 136 6.34 -1.83 -9.35
C LEU A 136 4.99 -1.13 -9.21
N SER A 137 3.94 -1.76 -9.72
CA SER A 137 2.57 -1.26 -9.62
C SER A 137 1.68 -2.26 -8.90
N LYS A 138 0.83 -1.74 -8.02
CA LYS A 138 -0.19 -2.51 -7.32
C LYS A 138 -1.05 -3.23 -8.36
N THR A 139 -1.21 -4.52 -8.17
CA THR A 139 -1.97 -5.40 -9.04
C THR A 139 -3.18 -5.92 -8.27
N ALA A 140 -4.34 -5.96 -8.92
CA ALA A 140 -5.53 -6.58 -8.33
C ALA A 140 -5.26 -8.06 -8.05
N MET A 141 -5.75 -8.54 -6.91
CA MET A 141 -5.50 -9.90 -6.43
C MET A 141 -6.82 -10.47 -5.88
N GLY A 142 -7.22 -11.61 -6.42
CA GLY A 142 -8.39 -12.34 -5.94
C GLY A 142 -8.13 -13.07 -4.63
N LYS A 143 -9.18 -13.51 -3.94
CA LYS A 143 -9.08 -14.23 -2.66
C LYS A 143 -8.20 -15.48 -2.76
N ALA A 144 -8.43 -16.34 -3.76
CA ALA A 144 -7.65 -17.57 -3.92
C ALA A 144 -6.14 -17.32 -4.17
N GLU A 145 -5.80 -16.24 -4.89
CA GLU A 145 -4.39 -15.86 -5.10
C GLU A 145 -3.77 -15.31 -3.81
N ARG A 146 -4.53 -14.54 -3.04
CA ARG A 146 -4.13 -14.04 -1.72
C ARG A 146 -3.83 -15.18 -0.76
N ASP A 147 -4.76 -16.12 -0.61
CA ASP A 147 -4.62 -17.26 0.30
C ASP A 147 -3.36 -18.08 -0.07
N LYS A 148 -3.14 -18.32 -1.37
CA LYS A 148 -1.93 -18.99 -1.86
C LYS A 148 -0.62 -18.22 -1.55
N LEU A 149 -0.65 -16.89 -1.63
CA LEU A 149 0.51 -16.05 -1.34
C LEU A 149 0.78 -15.93 0.16
N ASP A 150 -0.26 -15.97 0.99
CA ASP A 150 -0.14 -16.08 2.45
C ASP A 150 0.53 -17.40 2.84
N ASP A 151 0.05 -18.54 2.32
CA ASP A 151 0.68 -19.86 2.54
C ASP A 151 2.16 -19.87 2.07
N GLN A 152 2.44 -19.22 0.94
CA GLN A 152 3.80 -19.10 0.42
C GLN A 152 4.68 -18.23 1.32
N LEU A 153 4.15 -17.13 1.85
CA LEU A 153 4.85 -16.26 2.79
C LEU A 153 5.21 -17.05 4.05
N GLU A 154 4.23 -17.75 4.65
CA GLU A 154 4.44 -18.58 5.84
C GLU A 154 5.48 -19.67 5.60
N ARG A 155 5.39 -20.40 4.48
CA ARG A 155 6.40 -21.39 4.12
C ARG A 155 7.79 -20.79 3.96
N THR A 156 7.91 -19.64 3.29
CA THR A 156 9.22 -18.99 3.08
C THR A 156 9.80 -18.50 4.41
N VAL A 157 8.95 -17.99 5.32
CA VAL A 157 9.36 -17.63 6.68
C VAL A 157 9.85 -18.85 7.45
N TYR A 158 9.14 -19.97 7.37
CA TYR A 158 9.54 -21.22 8.01
C TYR A 158 10.87 -21.72 7.46
N GLU A 159 11.01 -21.86 6.14
CA GLU A 159 12.24 -22.29 5.48
C GLU A 159 13.45 -21.40 5.81
N ASN A 160 13.24 -20.09 6.03
CA ASN A 160 14.30 -19.13 6.36
C ASN A 160 14.69 -19.05 7.83
N ASN A 161 13.83 -19.50 8.75
CA ASN A 161 14.06 -19.34 10.19
C ASN A 161 14.09 -20.66 10.95
N ASP A 162 13.73 -21.77 10.33
CA ASP A 162 13.91 -23.10 10.92
C ASP A 162 15.36 -23.55 10.69
N CYS A 163 16.07 -23.70 11.81
CA CYS A 163 17.52 -23.93 11.88
C CYS A 163 17.91 -25.38 11.57
#